data_AF-I9C1I8-F1
#
_entry.id   AF-I9C1I8-F1
#
_cell.length_a   1.000
_cell.length_b   1.000
_cell.length_c   1.000
_cell.angle_alpha   90.00
_cell.angle_beta   90.00
_cell.angle_gamma   90.00
#
_symmetry.space_group_name_H-M   'P 1'
#
loop_
_entity.id
_entity.type
_entity.pdbx_description
1 polymer ?
#
loop_
_entity_poly.entity_id
_entity_poly.type
_entity_poly.pdbx_seq_one_letter_code
_entity_poly.pdbx_strand_id
1 'polypeptide(L)'
;MEFMFADIDDDVQSEVVHIVQAFPKLVNICKGKSGGDPFVVAQALAANPHLVVVTQEAGGSADKPRIPYVCNQLGASHRLIDADRRRRLDVLERFSMIPGHNRTS
;
A
#
# COMPACT_ATOMS: atom_id res chain seq x y z
N MET A 1 -19.84 -17.53 0.63
CA MET A 1 -18.61 -18.06 0.01
C MET A 1 -17.81 -16.83 -0.41
N GLU A 2 -16.68 -16.56 0.23
CA GLU A 2 -15.88 -15.35 0.03
C GLU A 2 -15.29 -15.30 -1.38
N PHE A 3 -15.56 -14.22 -2.11
CA PHE A 3 -14.85 -13.90 -3.35
C PHE A 3 -13.67 -12.99 -2.99
N MET A 4 -12.46 -13.55 -2.95
CA MET A 4 -11.20 -12.80 -2.77
C MET A 4 -10.43 -12.72 -4.10
N PHE A 5 -11.16 -12.60 -5.21
CA PHE A 5 -10.60 -12.48 -6.55
C PHE A 5 -11.08 -11.17 -7.17
N ALA A 6 -10.14 -10.39 -7.69
CA ALA A 6 -10.42 -9.26 -8.55
C ALA A 6 -10.20 -9.70 -9.99
N ASP A 7 -11.10 -9.29 -10.90
CA ASP A 7 -10.89 -9.47 -12.32
C ASP A 7 -9.72 -8.59 -12.79
N ILE A 8 -8.91 -9.14 -13.69
CA ILE A 8 -7.82 -8.41 -14.33
C ILE A 8 -8.37 -7.86 -15.65
N ASP A 9 -8.51 -6.54 -15.72
CA ASP A 9 -8.82 -5.82 -16.95
C ASP A 9 -7.54 -5.30 -17.64
N ASP A 10 -7.72 -4.69 -18.82
CA ASP A 10 -6.61 -4.19 -19.64
C ASP A 10 -5.81 -3.06 -18.97
N ASP A 11 -6.44 -2.24 -18.14
CA ASP A 11 -5.77 -1.15 -17.40
C ASP A 11 -4.86 -1.74 -16.32
N VAL A 12 -5.36 -2.73 -15.56
CA VAL A 12 -4.55 -3.47 -14.58
C VAL A 12 -3.37 -4.15 -15.27
N GLN A 13 -3.62 -4.83 -16.39
CA GLN A 13 -2.57 -5.54 -17.13
C GLN A 13 -1.49 -4.58 -17.66
N SER A 14 -1.89 -3.42 -18.17
CA SER A 14 -0.96 -2.37 -18.62
C SER A 14 -0.06 -1.87 -17.48
N GLU A 15 -0.65 -1.60 -16.30
CA GLU A 15 0.11 -1.19 -15.12
C GLU A 15 1.06 -2.28 -14.62
N VAL A 16 0.65 -3.55 -14.64
CA VAL A 16 1.55 -4.67 -14.29
C VAL A 16 2.78 -4.70 -15.20
N VAL A 17 2.60 -4.56 -16.51
CA VAL A 17 3.72 -4.54 -17.47
C VAL A 17 4.66 -3.39 -17.14
N HIS A 18 4.14 -2.19 -16.90
CA HIS A 18 4.92 -1.02 -16.51
C HIS A 18 5.70 -1.26 -15.20
N ILE A 19 5.06 -1.79 -14.17
CA ILE A 19 5.67 -2.05 -12.86
C ILE A 19 6.80 -3.09 -12.98
N VAL A 20 6.57 -4.19 -13.69
CA VAL A 20 7.58 -5.26 -13.83
C VAL A 20 8.78 -4.78 -14.64
N GLN A 21 8.58 -3.91 -15.63
CA GLN A 21 9.66 -3.29 -16.39
C GLN A 21 10.46 -2.28 -15.56
N ALA A 22 9.79 -1.45 -14.76
CA ALA A 22 10.42 -0.43 -13.92
C ALA A 22 11.11 -1.01 -12.66
N PHE A 23 10.53 -2.07 -12.09
CA PHE A 23 10.97 -2.69 -10.84
C PHE A 23 11.14 -4.21 -10.98
N PRO A 24 12.03 -4.70 -11.87
CA PRO A 24 12.17 -6.13 -12.14
C PRO A 24 12.61 -6.94 -10.90
N LYS A 25 13.28 -6.30 -9.95
CA LYS A 25 13.68 -6.89 -8.66
C LYS A 25 12.53 -7.01 -7.65
N LEU A 26 11.35 -6.42 -7.91
CA LEU A 26 10.18 -6.51 -7.03
C LEU A 26 9.62 -7.94 -7.00
N VAL A 27 9.59 -8.59 -8.16
CA VAL A 27 9.00 -9.92 -8.37
C VAL A 27 10.02 -11.05 -8.11
N ASN A 28 11.08 -10.79 -7.35
CA ASN A 28 12.21 -11.70 -7.27
C ASN A 28 11.80 -13.07 -6.67
N ILE A 29 11.79 -14.12 -7.49
CA ILE A 29 11.35 -15.49 -7.14
C ILE A 29 12.50 -16.29 -6.47
N CYS A 30 13.67 -15.69 -6.29
CA CYS A 30 14.82 -16.40 -5.74
C CYS A 30 14.71 -16.63 -4.22
N LYS A 31 14.77 -17.90 -3.80
CA LYS A 31 14.90 -18.39 -2.41
C LYS A 31 13.61 -18.43 -1.57
N GLY A 32 12.49 -18.85 -2.16
CA GLY A 32 11.29 -19.25 -1.38
C GLY A 32 10.63 -18.13 -0.57
N LYS A 33 10.96 -16.88 -0.87
CA LYS A 33 10.24 -15.69 -0.40
C LYS A 33 9.60 -15.08 -1.62
N SER A 34 8.28 -14.94 -1.63
CA SER A 34 7.62 -14.12 -2.63
C SER A 34 8.16 -12.70 -2.49
N GLY A 35 8.66 -12.14 -3.58
CA GLY A 35 8.79 -10.69 -3.71
C GLY A 35 7.42 -10.00 -3.58
N GLY A 36 7.40 -8.66 -3.62
CA GLY A 36 6.13 -7.93 -3.64
C GLY A 36 5.33 -8.31 -4.89
N ASP A 37 4.02 -8.46 -4.76
CA ASP A 37 3.14 -8.78 -5.89
C ASP A 37 2.83 -7.50 -6.69
N PRO A 38 3.23 -7.40 -7.97
CA PRO A 38 2.97 -6.22 -8.80
C PRO A 38 1.47 -5.99 -9.05
N PHE A 39 0.61 -7.02 -9.02
CA PHE A 39 -0.82 -6.87 -9.23
C PHE A 39 -1.49 -6.02 -8.16
N VAL A 40 -0.99 -6.07 -6.91
CA VAL A 40 -1.53 -5.28 -5.80
C VAL A 40 -1.37 -3.77 -6.07
N VAL A 41 -0.23 -3.36 -6.62
CA VAL A 41 0.03 -1.94 -6.94
C VAL A 41 -0.71 -1.54 -8.21
N ALA A 42 -0.70 -2.40 -9.24
CA ALA A 42 -1.42 -2.17 -10.48
C ALA A 42 -2.92 -1.95 -10.26
N GLN A 43 -3.55 -2.81 -9.45
CA GLN A 43 -4.96 -2.68 -9.12
C GLN A 43 -5.28 -1.35 -8.43
N ALA A 44 -4.38 -0.88 -7.56
CA ALA A 44 -4.58 0.37 -6.86
C ALA A 44 -4.44 1.61 -7.75
N LEU A 45 -3.59 1.53 -8.78
CA LEU A 45 -3.39 2.57 -9.78
C LEU A 45 -4.51 2.59 -10.83
N ALA A 46 -4.94 1.43 -11.32
CA ALA A 46 -5.97 1.32 -12.34
C ALA A 46 -7.38 1.62 -11.83
N ALA A 47 -7.64 1.44 -10.53
CA ALA A 47 -8.94 1.71 -9.95
C ALA A 47 -9.32 3.19 -9.98
N ASN A 48 -10.60 3.50 -10.16
CA ASN A 48 -11.14 4.85 -10.09
C ASN A 48 -12.28 4.94 -9.06
N PRO A 49 -12.09 5.63 -7.91
CA PRO A 49 -10.87 6.34 -7.51
C PRO A 49 -9.73 5.38 -7.15
N HIS A 50 -8.49 5.87 -7.16
CA HIS A 50 -7.31 5.08 -6.78
C HIS A 50 -7.50 4.46 -5.38
N LEU A 51 -7.02 3.23 -5.21
CA LEU A 51 -7.09 2.52 -3.93
C LEU A 51 -5.84 2.77 -3.07
N VAL A 52 -5.94 2.40 -1.79
CA VAL A 52 -4.81 2.42 -0.86
C VAL A 52 -4.28 0.99 -0.71
N VAL A 53 -3.01 0.80 -1.03
CA VAL A 53 -2.32 -0.48 -0.82
C VAL A 53 -2.04 -0.66 0.67
N VAL A 54 -2.51 -1.77 1.25
CA VAL A 54 -2.25 -2.12 2.65
C VAL A 54 -1.26 -3.28 2.69
N THR A 55 -0.11 -3.09 3.34
CA THR A 55 0.98 -4.09 3.38
C THR A 55 1.60 -4.24 4.77
N GLN A 56 2.23 -5.39 5.04
CA GLN A 56 3.07 -5.61 6.23
C GLN A 56 4.54 -5.23 5.99
N GLU A 57 4.90 -4.95 4.75
CA GLU A 57 6.27 -4.57 4.38
C GLU A 57 6.55 -3.11 4.70
N ALA A 58 7.67 -2.80 5.34
CA ALA A 58 8.13 -1.44 5.54
C ALA A 58 9.30 -1.08 4.60
N GLY A 59 9.30 0.16 4.10
CA GLY A 59 10.40 0.76 3.34
C GLY A 59 10.65 0.10 1.97
N GLY A 60 11.92 -0.13 1.66
CA GLY A 60 12.40 -0.60 0.35
C GLY A 60 13.38 0.38 -0.28
N SER A 61 14.12 -0.06 -1.30
CA SER A 61 15.06 0.77 -2.05
C SER A 61 15.09 0.36 -3.52
N ALA A 62 15.78 1.13 -4.38
CA ALA A 62 15.95 0.79 -5.79
C ALA A 62 16.59 -0.60 -5.98
N ASP A 63 17.56 -0.96 -5.14
CA ASP A 63 18.25 -2.25 -5.22
C ASP A 63 17.45 -3.41 -4.64
N LYS A 64 16.56 -3.13 -3.69
CA LYS A 64 15.70 -4.11 -3.03
C LYS A 64 14.29 -3.52 -2.89
N PRO A 65 13.55 -3.42 -4.01
CA PRO A 65 12.23 -2.81 -4.00
C PRO A 65 11.26 -3.66 -3.17
N ARG A 66 10.35 -2.95 -2.51
CA ARG A 66 9.23 -3.47 -1.72
C ARG A 66 8.01 -2.65 -2.06
N ILE A 67 6.82 -3.12 -1.68
CA ILE A 67 5.55 -2.45 -1.98
C ILE A 67 5.55 -0.95 -1.61
N PRO A 68 5.99 -0.51 -0.40
CA PRO A 68 5.99 0.92 -0.06
C PRO A 68 6.91 1.76 -0.94
N TYR A 69 8.09 1.24 -1.28
CA TYR A 69 9.03 1.92 -2.16
C TYR A 69 8.44 2.11 -3.56
N VAL A 70 7.85 1.06 -4.12
CA VAL A 70 7.23 1.10 -5.46
C VAL A 70 6.03 2.04 -5.49
N CYS A 71 5.16 1.98 -4.47
CA CYS A 71 4.03 2.90 -4.35
C CYS A 71 4.50 4.37 -4.31
N ASN A 72 5.57 4.66 -3.55
CA ASN A 72 6.14 6.01 -3.49
C ASN A 72 6.70 6.48 -4.85
N GLN A 73 7.33 5.59 -5.63
CA GLN A 73 7.87 5.95 -6.95
C GLN A 73 6.76 6.20 -7.99
N LEU A 74 5.62 5.52 -7.87
CA LEU A 74 4.49 5.61 -8.80
C LEU A 74 3.38 6.57 -8.34
N GLY A 75 3.52 7.21 -7.18
CA GLY A 75 2.49 8.10 -6.62
C GLY A 75 1.25 7.37 -6.10
N ALA A 76 1.32 6.05 -5.89
CA ALA A 76 0.24 5.27 -5.28
C ALA A 76 0.20 5.46 -3.76
N SER A 77 -1.01 5.51 -3.18
CA SER A 77 -1.18 5.57 -1.73
C SER A 77 -0.93 4.20 -1.09
N HIS A 78 -0.17 4.15 0.01
CA HIS A 78 0.03 2.92 0.79
C HIS A 78 -0.01 3.16 2.30
N ARG A 79 -0.33 2.10 3.06
CA ARG A 79 -0.28 2.06 4.53
C ARG A 79 0.25 0.73 5.05
N LEU A 80 0.96 0.80 6.17
CA LEU A 80 1.34 -0.39 6.95
C LEU A 80 0.16 -0.86 7.80
N ILE A 81 -0.10 -2.17 7.86
CA ILE A 81 -1.19 -2.76 8.66
C ILE A 81 -1.15 -2.27 10.12
N ASP A 82 0.04 -2.18 10.72
CA ASP A 82 0.22 -1.75 12.11
C ASP A 82 0.40 -0.24 12.31
N ALA A 83 0.39 0.57 11.24
CA ALA A 83 0.52 2.03 11.37
C ALA A 83 -0.70 2.66 12.07
N ASP A 84 -1.84 1.98 12.09
CA ASP A 84 -3.10 2.52 12.60
C ASP A 84 -3.14 2.63 14.13
N ARG A 85 -2.40 1.77 14.87
CA ARG A 85 -2.31 1.86 16.35
C ARG A 85 -1.76 3.21 16.81
N ARG A 86 -0.82 3.79 16.06
CA ARG A 86 -0.19 5.07 16.41
C ARG A 86 -1.11 6.25 16.10
N ARG A 87 -1.93 6.17 15.04
CA ARG A 87 -2.93 7.19 14.72
C ARG A 87 -4.02 7.32 15.76
N ARG A 88 -4.42 6.22 16.41
CA ARG A 88 -5.37 6.29 17.53
C ARG A 88 -4.81 7.14 18.69
N LEU A 89 -3.50 7.07 18.96
CA LEU A 89 -2.84 7.95 19.93
C LEU A 89 -2.76 9.40 19.43
N ASP A 90 -2.34 9.62 18.18
CA ASP A 90 -2.22 10.98 17.62
C ASP A 90 -3.58 11.70 17.53
N VAL A 91 -4.64 10.96 17.23
CA VAL A 91 -6.01 11.47 17.23
C VAL A 91 -6.46 11.81 18.66
N LEU A 92 -6.18 10.96 19.65
CA LEU A 92 -6.52 11.22 21.05
C LEU A 92 -5.77 12.43 21.63
N GLU A 93 -4.47 12.58 21.32
CA GLU A 93 -3.67 13.76 21.68
C GLU A 93 -4.18 15.02 20.97
N ARG A 94 -4.60 14.91 19.72
CA ARG A 94 -5.15 16.05 18.98
C ARG A 94 -6.54 16.45 19.45
N PHE A 95 -7.34 15.50 19.97
CA PHE A 95 -8.60 15.78 20.66
C PHE A 95 -8.40 16.41 22.04
N SER A 96 -7.35 16.03 22.78
CA SER A 96 -7.04 16.62 24.09
C SER A 96 -6.53 18.07 23.98
N MET A 97 -5.98 18.45 22.83
CA MET A 97 -5.49 19.80 22.54
C MET A 97 -6.55 20.77 21.98
N ILE A 98 -7.82 20.35 21.82
CA ILE A 98 -8.90 21.26 21.39
C ILE A 98 -9.41 22.04 22.62
N PRO A 99 -9.14 23.36 22.74
CA PRO A 99 -9.68 24.15 23.84
C PRO A 99 -11.21 24.20 23.73
N GLY A 100 -11.89 23.65 24.74
CA GLY A 100 -13.35 23.64 24.85
C GLY A 100 -14.01 22.27 24.91
N HIS A 101 -13.28 21.17 24.73
CA HIS A 101 -13.86 19.83 24.90
C HIS A 101 -13.81 19.38 26.37
N ASN A 102 -14.65 20.00 27.20
CA ASN A 102 -14.91 19.52 28.55
C ASN A 102 -15.67 18.19 28.42
N ARG A 103 -15.05 17.08 28.81
CA ARG A 103 -15.76 15.80 28.97
C ARG A 103 -16.76 15.97 30.11
N THR A 104 -18.02 16.20 29.75
CA THR A 104 -19.13 15.93 30.67
C THR A 104 -19.19 14.43 30.91
N SER A 105 -19.18 14.10 32.21
CA SER A 105 -19.33 12.83 32.92
C SER A 105 -19.79 11.59 32.16
#